data_AF-A0AAU6AHK0-F1
#
_entry.id   AF-A0AAU6AHK0-F1
#
_cell.length_a   1.000
_cell.length_b   1.000
_cell.length_c   1.000
_cell.angle_alpha   90.00
_cell.angle_beta   90.00
_cell.angle_gamma   90.00
#
_symmetry.space_group_name_H-M   'P 1'
#
loop_
_entity.id
_entity.type
_entity.pdbx_description
1 polymer ?
#
loop_
_entity_poly.entity_id
_entity_poly.type
_entity_poly.pdbx_seq_one_letter_code
_entity_poly.pdbx_strand_id
1 'polypeptide(L)'
;MADLYELLGGSTPENNLAEEYAGVLDLFGRFAGGVEDGNLRYAWEKAAEVRRYLERFERRIQETEAATDGGEPFVRFTGGDLDGQKVATAAVALGQAYRAGKLLHPVDQIKDEAVKAEVQAREERTQAFRDELGG
;
A
#
# COMPACT_ATOMS: atom_id res chain seq x y z
N MET A 1 -0.35 -16.54 -14.45
CA MET A 1 -1.19 -15.48 -13.86
C MET A 1 -0.35 -14.22 -13.86
N ALA A 2 -0.88 -13.10 -14.33
CA ALA A 2 -0.17 -11.82 -14.28
C ALA A 2 -0.02 -11.40 -12.81
N ASP A 3 1.14 -10.83 -12.46
CA ASP A 3 1.34 -10.29 -11.12
C ASP A 3 0.40 -9.10 -10.88
N LEU A 4 -0.01 -8.88 -9.63
CA LEU A 4 -0.85 -7.72 -9.25
C LEU A 4 -0.23 -6.42 -9.74
N TYR A 5 1.10 -6.32 -9.67
CA TYR A 5 1.84 -5.15 -10.12
C TYR A 5 1.76 -4.96 -11.64
N GLU A 6 1.82 -6.05 -12.42
CA GLU A 6 1.62 -6.01 -13.87
C GLU A 6 0.20 -5.59 -14.24
N LEU A 7 -0.82 -6.12 -13.53
CA LEU A 7 -2.23 -5.77 -13.74
C LEU A 7 -2.51 -4.28 -13.49
N LEU A 8 -1.80 -3.69 -12.53
CA LEU A 8 -1.91 -2.26 -12.22
C LEU A 8 -1.06 -1.38 -13.16
N GLY A 9 -0.34 -1.96 -14.12
CA GLY A 9 0.45 -1.22 -15.10
C GLY A 9 1.92 -1.01 -14.74
N GLY A 10 2.50 -1.76 -13.80
CA GLY A 10 3.92 -1.69 -13.44
C GLY A 10 4.29 -0.50 -12.55
N SER A 11 5.52 0.02 -12.62
CA SER A 11 6.00 1.12 -11.77
C SER A 11 5.51 2.51 -12.21
N THR A 12 4.22 2.61 -12.53
CA THR A 12 3.57 3.88 -12.86
C THR A 12 3.57 4.84 -11.66
N PRO A 13 3.56 6.16 -11.89
CA PRO A 13 3.41 7.14 -10.82
C PRO A 13 2.19 6.87 -9.91
N GLU A 14 1.09 6.36 -10.47
CA GLU A 14 -0.10 5.99 -9.72
C GLU A 14 0.14 4.84 -8.74
N ASN A 15 0.86 3.81 -9.17
CA ASN A 15 1.19 2.67 -8.31
C ASN A 15 2.20 3.07 -7.25
N ASN A 16 3.19 3.89 -7.59
CA ASN A 16 4.14 4.44 -6.61
C ASN A 16 3.39 5.25 -5.54
N LEU A 17 2.39 6.04 -5.92
CA LEU A 17 1.54 6.78 -4.98
C LEU A 17 0.76 5.86 -4.06
N ALA A 18 0.16 4.84 -4.65
CA ALA A 18 -0.64 3.88 -3.93
C ALA A 18 0.20 3.03 -2.96
N GLU A 19 1.41 2.65 -3.33
CA GLU A 19 2.35 1.95 -2.44
C GLU A 19 2.76 2.82 -1.26
N GLU A 20 3.09 4.08 -1.53
CA GLU A 20 3.42 5.03 -0.48
C GLU A 20 2.25 5.24 0.48
N TYR A 21 1.03 5.33 -0.05
CA TYR A 21 -0.18 5.39 0.76
C TYR A 21 -0.41 4.11 1.57
N ALA A 22 -0.21 2.94 0.97
CA ALA A 22 -0.36 1.66 1.66
C ALA A 22 0.64 1.50 2.82
N GLY A 23 1.87 2.02 2.69
CA GLY A 23 2.84 2.10 3.78
C GLY A 23 2.35 2.95 4.96
N VAL A 24 1.63 4.05 4.71
CA VAL A 24 0.99 4.85 5.77
C VAL A 24 -0.07 4.03 6.50
N LEU A 25 -0.88 3.27 5.76
CA LEU A 25 -1.91 2.40 6.36
C LEU A 25 -1.30 1.33 7.27
N ASP A 26 -0.18 0.72 6.88
CA ASP A 26 0.55 -0.23 7.74
C ASP A 26 0.96 0.43 9.07
N LEU A 27 1.58 1.61 9.00
CA LEU A 27 2.03 2.33 10.20
C LEU A 27 0.87 2.70 11.12
N PHE A 28 -0.27 3.14 10.57
CA PHE A 28 -1.48 3.36 11.37
C PHE A 28 -2.01 2.08 12.00
N GLY A 29 -2.02 0.96 11.25
CA GLY A 29 -2.43 -0.34 11.78
C GLY A 29 -1.55 -0.78 12.95
N ARG A 30 -0.22 -0.60 12.85
CA ARG A 30 0.74 -0.92 13.91
C ARG A 30 0.60 0.00 15.12
N PHE A 31 0.35 1.29 14.89
CA PHE A 31 0.06 2.25 15.95
C PHE A 31 -1.18 1.83 16.74
N ALA A 32 -2.29 1.57 16.05
CA ALA A 32 -3.54 1.14 16.66
C ALA A 32 -3.37 -0.17 17.44
N GLY A 33 -2.69 -1.16 16.87
CA GLY A 33 -2.38 -2.42 17.57
C GLY A 33 -1.57 -2.19 18.86
N GLY A 34 -0.57 -1.30 18.83
CA GLY A 34 0.17 -0.94 20.03
C GLY A 34 -0.69 -0.30 21.13
N VAL A 35 -1.70 0.49 20.76
CA VAL A 35 -2.67 1.06 21.70
C VAL A 35 -3.60 -0.02 22.25
N GLU A 36 -4.14 -0.89 21.39
CA GLU A 36 -5.01 -2.02 21.78
C GLU A 36 -4.30 -2.96 22.77
N ASP A 37 -3.01 -3.24 22.54
CA ASP A 37 -2.19 -4.13 23.38
C ASP A 37 -1.69 -3.47 24.68
N GLY A 38 -2.00 -2.19 24.92
CA GLY A 38 -1.49 -1.41 26.06
C GLY A 38 0.01 -1.10 25.99
N ASN A 39 0.66 -1.36 24.85
CA ASN A 39 2.07 -1.10 24.63
C ASN A 39 2.30 0.35 24.14
N LEU A 40 2.15 1.30 25.06
CA LEU A 40 2.24 2.73 24.76
C LEU A 40 3.60 3.17 24.22
N ARG A 41 4.69 2.47 24.59
CA ARG A 41 6.02 2.73 24.03
C ARG A 41 6.06 2.39 22.55
N TYR A 42 5.59 1.21 22.17
CA TYR A 42 5.52 0.80 20.77
C TYR A 42 4.59 1.72 19.96
N ALA A 43 3.42 2.06 20.51
CA ALA A 43 2.54 3.04 19.89
C ALA A 43 3.24 4.39 19.68
N TRP A 44 3.95 4.92 20.68
CA TRP A 44 4.70 6.16 20.54
C TRP A 44 5.79 6.08 19.45
N GLU A 45 6.55 4.99 19.40
CA GLU A 45 7.57 4.75 18.36
C GLU A 45 6.93 4.77 16.95
N LYS A 46 5.76 4.12 16.80
CA LYS A 46 5.03 4.11 15.52
C LYS A 46 4.43 5.46 15.16
N ALA A 47 3.95 6.25 16.11
CA ALA A 47 3.51 7.62 15.85
C ALA A 47 4.67 8.50 15.33
N ALA A 48 5.88 8.34 15.87
CA ALA A 48 7.07 9.04 15.37
C ALA A 48 7.51 8.56 13.97
N GLU A 49 7.30 7.29 13.65
CA GLU A 49 7.49 6.76 12.29
C GLU A 49 6.47 7.34 11.30
N VAL A 50 5.19 7.43 11.66
CA VAL A 50 4.15 8.07 10.83
C VAL A 50 4.55 9.51 10.50
N ARG A 51 4.99 10.30 11.50
CA ARG A 51 5.43 11.68 11.26
C ARG A 51 6.58 11.75 10.25
N ARG A 52 7.63 10.95 10.46
CA ARG A 52 8.78 10.89 9.53
C ARG A 52 8.38 10.43 8.13
N TYR A 53 7.41 9.55 8.03
CA TYR A 53 6.89 9.08 6.76
C TYR A 53 6.12 10.18 6.02
N LEU A 54 5.24 10.90 6.73
CA LEU A 54 4.50 12.03 6.17
C LEU A 54 5.45 13.15 5.71
N GLU A 55 6.48 13.48 6.50
CA GLU A 55 7.52 14.44 6.10
C GLU A 55 8.25 13.98 4.82
N ARG A 56 8.57 12.68 4.72
CA ARG A 56 9.20 12.11 3.52
C ARG A 56 8.26 12.09 2.32
N PHE A 57 6.98 11.85 2.55
CA PHE A 57 5.95 11.85 1.53
C PHE A 57 5.72 13.25 0.98
N GLU A 58 5.58 14.25 1.86
CA GLU A 58 5.48 15.67 1.51
C GLU A 58 6.70 16.13 0.69
N ARG A 59 7.91 15.80 1.15
CA ARG A 59 9.14 16.12 0.41
C ARG A 59 9.15 15.49 -0.99
N ARG A 60 8.71 14.23 -1.12
CA ARG A 60 8.65 13.53 -2.42
C ARG A 60 7.57 14.03 -3.36
N ILE A 61 6.47 14.59 -2.83
CA ILE A 61 5.49 15.31 -3.66
C ILE A 61 6.12 16.57 -4.26
N GLN A 62 7.01 17.23 -3.50
CA GLN A 62 7.69 18.46 -3.93
C GLN A 62 8.87 18.20 -4.87
N GLU A 63 9.48 17.01 -4.82
CA GLU A 63 10.65 16.62 -5.62
C GLU A 63 10.23 15.83 -6.87
N THR A 64 10.38 16.43 -8.06
CA THR A 64 10.25 15.71 -9.35
C THR A 64 11.59 15.05 -9.70
N GLU A 65 11.90 13.90 -9.11
CA GLU A 65 13.12 13.15 -9.44
C GLU A 65 12.81 11.84 -10.18
N ALA A 66 13.61 11.57 -11.22
CA ALA A 66 13.73 10.25 -11.80
C ALA A 66 14.40 9.34 -10.76
N ALA A 67 13.63 8.41 -10.20
CA ALA A 67 14.14 7.40 -9.29
C ALA A 67 14.69 6.22 -10.11
N THR A 68 15.59 5.44 -9.52
CA THR A 68 16.02 4.16 -10.09
C THR A 68 15.66 3.07 -9.09
N ASP A 69 14.92 2.06 -9.54
CA ASP A 69 14.69 0.83 -8.79
C ASP A 69 15.06 -0.35 -9.70
N GLY A 70 15.81 -1.31 -9.17
CA GLY A 70 16.32 -2.45 -9.96
C GLY A 70 17.25 -2.10 -11.12
N GLY A 71 17.71 -0.85 -11.26
CA GLY A 71 18.54 -0.39 -12.38
C GLY A 71 17.74 0.23 -13.54
N GLU A 72 16.41 0.23 -13.46
CA GLU A 72 15.54 0.91 -14.41
C GLU A 72 15.10 2.27 -13.86
N PRO A 73 15.26 3.36 -14.64
CA PRO A 73 14.76 4.67 -14.25
C PRO A 73 13.22 4.70 -14.33
N PHE A 74 12.57 5.10 -13.24
CA PHE A 74 11.11 5.31 -13.17
C PHE A 74 10.78 6.64 -12.48
N VAL A 75 9.58 7.16 -12.75
CA VAL A 75 9.14 8.47 -12.24
C VAL A 75 8.25 8.27 -11.02
N ARG A 76 8.64 8.89 -9.88
CA ARG A 76 7.92 8.70 -8.61
C ARG A 76 6.60 9.46 -8.58
N PHE A 77 6.60 10.77 -8.88
CA PHE A 77 5.42 11.64 -8.82
C PHE A 77 5.54 12.85 -9.77
N THR A 78 4.62 12.99 -10.73
CA THR A 78 4.48 14.20 -11.56
C THR A 78 3.05 14.71 -11.44
N GLY A 79 2.85 15.79 -10.66
CA GLY A 79 1.53 16.29 -10.23
C GLY A 79 0.60 16.85 -11.31
N GLY A 80 0.93 16.70 -12.59
CA GLY A 80 0.10 17.19 -13.70
C GLY A 80 -0.88 16.16 -14.27
N ASP A 81 -0.49 14.87 -14.31
CA ASP A 81 -1.15 13.88 -15.18
C ASP A 81 -1.59 12.59 -14.45
N LEU A 82 -1.67 12.61 -13.11
CA LEU A 82 -2.10 11.44 -12.35
C LEU A 82 -3.55 11.07 -12.65
N ASP A 83 -3.77 9.81 -13.05
CA ASP A 83 -5.12 9.27 -13.19
C ASP A 83 -5.68 8.88 -11.81
N GLY A 84 -6.53 9.73 -11.26
CA GLY A 84 -7.12 9.50 -9.93
C GLY A 84 -7.91 8.19 -9.81
N GLN A 85 -8.46 7.65 -10.89
CA GLN A 85 -9.15 6.35 -10.84
C GLN A 85 -8.16 5.19 -10.73
N LYS A 86 -7.03 5.28 -11.44
CA LYS A 86 -5.94 4.30 -11.32
C LYS A 86 -5.30 4.35 -9.94
N VAL A 87 -5.01 5.54 -9.43
CA VAL A 87 -4.49 5.72 -8.05
C VAL A 87 -5.43 5.08 -7.04
N ALA A 88 -6.74 5.37 -7.13
CA ALA A 88 -7.72 4.81 -6.20
C ALA A 88 -7.76 3.27 -6.27
N THR A 89 -7.77 2.71 -7.49
CA THR A 89 -7.77 1.25 -7.69
C THR A 89 -6.52 0.60 -7.10
N ALA A 90 -5.34 1.16 -7.39
CA ALA A 90 -4.07 0.69 -6.86
C ALA A 90 -3.99 0.82 -5.33
N ALA A 91 -4.51 1.92 -4.77
CA ALA A 91 -4.53 2.16 -3.32
C ALA A 91 -5.39 1.13 -2.58
N VAL A 92 -6.57 0.80 -3.12
CA VAL A 92 -7.44 -0.25 -2.56
C VAL A 92 -6.74 -1.60 -2.64
N ALA A 93 -6.14 -1.93 -3.80
CA ALA A 93 -5.48 -3.21 -4.05
C ALA A 93 -4.27 -3.43 -3.12
N LEU A 94 -3.35 -2.46 -3.07
CA LEU A 94 -2.16 -2.53 -2.21
C LEU A 94 -2.52 -2.43 -0.73
N GLY A 95 -3.55 -1.65 -0.39
CA GLY A 95 -4.07 -1.54 0.97
C GLY A 95 -4.54 -2.86 1.56
N GLN A 96 -4.98 -3.84 0.75
CA GLN A 96 -5.43 -5.14 1.24
C GLN A 96 -4.35 -5.94 1.99
N ALA A 97 -3.07 -5.63 1.80
CA ALA A 97 -1.99 -6.26 2.56
C ALA A 97 -2.02 -5.92 4.05
N TYR A 98 -2.70 -4.84 4.46
CA TYR A 98 -2.66 -4.30 5.81
C TYR A 98 -4.05 -4.26 6.46
N ARG A 99 -4.13 -4.52 7.78
CA ARG A 99 -5.40 -4.52 8.54
C ARG A 99 -6.17 -3.21 8.38
N ALA A 100 -5.48 -2.07 8.50
CA ALA A 100 -6.09 -0.76 8.33
C ALA A 100 -6.60 -0.53 6.89
N GLY A 101 -5.89 -1.05 5.89
CA GLY A 101 -6.32 -0.95 4.50
C GLY A 101 -7.56 -1.80 4.20
N LYS A 102 -7.64 -3.03 4.70
CA LYS A 102 -8.87 -3.84 4.60
C LYS A 102 -10.10 -3.15 5.20
N LEU A 103 -9.91 -2.43 6.31
CA LEU A 103 -10.99 -1.71 7.00
C LEU A 103 -11.44 -0.45 6.26
N LEU A 104 -10.49 0.33 5.74
CA LEU A 104 -10.78 1.62 5.11
C LEU A 104 -11.16 1.48 3.62
N HIS A 105 -10.64 0.45 2.97
CA HIS A 105 -10.75 0.21 1.54
C HIS A 105 -11.26 -1.21 1.29
N PRO A 106 -12.57 -1.48 1.44
CA PRO A 106 -13.11 -2.79 1.12
C PRO A 106 -12.83 -3.19 -0.34
N VAL A 107 -12.55 -4.47 -0.57
CA VAL A 107 -12.18 -5.03 -1.88
C VAL A 107 -13.22 -4.77 -2.98
N ASP A 108 -14.49 -4.55 -2.62
CA ASP A 108 -15.56 -4.21 -3.56
C ASP A 108 -15.42 -2.83 -4.22
N GLN A 109 -14.50 -1.99 -3.72
CA GLN A 109 -14.15 -0.73 -4.37
C GLN A 109 -13.26 -0.94 -5.60
N ILE A 110 -12.63 -2.10 -5.75
CA ILE A 110 -11.88 -2.47 -6.95
C ILE A 110 -12.89 -2.81 -8.05
N LYS A 111 -12.97 -1.96 -9.08
CA LYS A 111 -13.87 -2.15 -10.22
C LYS A 111 -13.30 -3.06 -11.31
N ASP A 112 -11.98 -3.21 -11.33
CA ASP A 112 -11.31 -4.12 -12.26
C ASP A 112 -11.42 -5.55 -11.72
N GLU A 113 -12.20 -6.38 -12.40
CA GLU A 113 -12.46 -7.77 -11.99
C GLU A 113 -11.18 -8.62 -11.99
N ALA A 114 -10.20 -8.35 -12.86
CA ALA A 114 -8.94 -9.08 -12.87
C ALA A 114 -8.07 -8.72 -11.66
N VAL A 115 -7.98 -7.42 -11.33
CA VAL A 115 -7.30 -6.95 -10.10
C VAL A 115 -7.99 -7.50 -8.86
N LYS A 116 -9.32 -7.47 -8.83
CA LYS A 116 -10.13 -7.98 -7.71
C LYS A 116 -9.87 -9.47 -7.48
N ALA A 117 -9.88 -10.27 -8.54
CA ALA A 117 -9.62 -11.70 -8.46
C ALA A 117 -8.20 -12.02 -7.96
N GLU A 118 -7.17 -11.29 -8.43
CA GLU A 118 -5.78 -11.52 -7.97
C GLU A 118 -5.61 -11.17 -6.48
N VAL A 119 -6.22 -10.08 -6.03
CA VAL A 119 -6.23 -9.67 -4.62
C VAL A 119 -6.88 -10.75 -3.74
N GLN A 120 -8.02 -11.29 -4.16
CA GLN A 120 -8.70 -12.39 -3.46
C GLN A 120 -7.84 -13.67 -3.45
N ALA A 121 -7.27 -14.06 -4.59
CA ALA A 121 -6.39 -15.23 -4.69
C ALA A 121 -5.13 -15.10 -3.82
N ARG A 122 -4.60 -13.89 -3.63
CA ARG A 122 -3.49 -13.62 -2.71
C ARG A 122 -3.90 -13.79 -1.25
N GLU A 123 -5.11 -13.37 -0.89
CA GLU A 123 -5.65 -13.58 0.46
C GLU A 123 -5.87 -15.07 0.75
N GLU A 124 -6.45 -15.81 -0.20
CA GLU A 124 -6.63 -17.27 -0.09
C GLU A 124 -5.31 -18.00 0.10
N ARG A 125 -4.28 -17.66 -0.70
CA ARG A 125 -2.92 -18.21 -0.53
C ARG A 125 -2.33 -17.90 0.84
N THR A 126 -2.52 -16.67 1.31
CA THR A 126 -2.03 -16.25 2.64
C THR A 126 -2.74 -17.01 3.76
N GLN A 127 -4.04 -17.25 3.60
CA GLN A 127 -4.83 -18.01 4.57
C GLN A 127 -4.43 -19.48 4.59
N ALA A 128 -4.32 -20.13 3.42
CA ALA A 128 -3.86 -21.50 3.31
C ALA A 128 -2.48 -21.70 3.96
N PHE A 129 -1.54 -20.77 3.72
CA PHE A 129 -0.23 -20.79 4.37
C PHE A 129 -0.30 -20.65 5.90
N ARG A 130 -1.21 -19.82 6.42
CA ARG A 130 -1.42 -19.69 7.88
C ARG A 130 -2.01 -20.96 8.48
N ASP A 131 -2.95 -21.58 7.78
CA ASP A 131 -3.59 -22.82 8.22
C ASP A 131 -2.56 -23.97 8.25
N GLU A 132 -1.63 -24.02 7.30
CA GLU A 132 -0.50 -24.96 7.29
C GLU A 132 0.50 -24.75 8.42
N LEU A 133 0.74 -23.50 8.85
CA LEU A 133 1.65 -23.18 9.98
C LEU A 133 0.99 -23.36 11.35
N GLY A 134 -0.33 -23.28 11.42
CA GLY A 134 -1.11 -23.42 12.65
C GLY A 134 -1.62 -24.84 12.93
N GLY A 135 -1.39 -25.77 12.00
CA GLY A 135 -1.74 -27.20 12.09
C GLY A 135 -0.63 -28.10 12.62
#